data_AF-A0A3Q1G393-F1
#
_entry.id   AF-A0A3Q1G393-F1
#
_cell.length_a   1.000
_cell.length_b   1.000
_cell.length_c   1.000
_cell.angle_alpha   90.00
_cell.angle_beta   90.00
_cell.angle_gamma   90.00
#
_symmetry.space_group_name_H-M   'P 1'
#
loop_
_entity.id
_entity.type
_entity.pdbx_description
1 polymer ?
#
loop_
_entity_poly.entity_id
_entity_poly.type
_entity_poly.pdbx_seq_one_letter_code
_entity_poly.pdbx_strand_id
1 'polypeptide(L)'
;MNVFLSSNSCEVLEPQCLKPHVVFVLADDFGWYDVGYHGSEIRTPNLDKLSAGGVRLENYYVQPLCTPSRNQLMTGRYQVRSSRLHRPVVQPWLQQRIDNNRL
;
A
#
# COMPACT_ATOMS: atom_id res chain seq x y z
N MET A 1 2.28 -1.02 4.22
CA MET A 1 1.85 -1.55 2.89
C MET A 1 3.06 -2.20 2.26
N ASN A 2 3.21 -3.51 2.46
CA ASN A 2 4.41 -4.23 2.06
C ASN A 2 4.16 -4.94 0.74
N VAL A 3 4.97 -4.63 -0.26
CA VAL A 3 4.94 -5.30 -1.56
C VAL A 3 6.19 -6.16 -1.63
N PHE A 4 5.97 -7.48 -1.73
CA PHE A 4 7.04 -8.46 -1.92
C PHE A 4 7.01 -8.93 -3.36
N LEU A 5 8.18 -8.90 -4.01
CA LEU A 5 8.40 -9.49 -5.32
C LEU A 5 9.44 -10.60 -5.14
N SER A 6 9.02 -11.84 -5.39
CA SER A 6 9.88 -13.00 -5.53
C SER A 6 10.06 -13.27 -7.03
N SER A 7 11.31 -13.33 -7.48
CA SER A 7 11.67 -13.68 -8.85
C SER A 7 12.44 -15.00 -8.79
N ASN A 8 11.88 -16.05 -9.38
CA ASN A 8 12.62 -17.28 -9.66
C ASN A 8 13.23 -17.17 -11.06
N SER A 9 14.54 -17.38 -11.15
CA SER A 9 15.29 -17.52 -12.41
C SER A 9 14.76 -18.74 -13.18
N CYS A 10 14.32 -18.52 -14.42
CA CYS A 10 13.82 -19.57 -15.30
C CYS A 10 14.97 -20.08 -16.17
N GLU A 11 15.35 -21.36 -16.03
CA GLU A 11 16.15 -22.06 -17.04
C GLU A 11 15.23 -22.46 -18.20
N VAL A 12 15.67 -22.09 -19.41
CA VAL A 12 14.89 -22.05 -20.64
C VAL A 12 14.77 -23.44 -21.25
N LEU A 13 13.63 -24.13 -21.09
CA LEU A 13 13.22 -25.26 -21.92
C LEU A 13 11.68 -25.30 -22.10
N GLU A 14 11.16 -24.36 -22.89
CA GLU A 14 9.97 -24.42 -23.80
C GLU A 14 9.37 -23.00 -23.98
N PRO A 15 9.07 -22.53 -25.21
CA PRO A 15 8.55 -21.18 -25.47
C PRO A 15 7.03 -21.12 -25.33
N GLN A 16 6.45 -21.86 -24.39
CA GLN A 16 5.21 -21.43 -23.77
C GLN A 16 5.66 -20.67 -22.53
N CYS A 17 5.99 -19.39 -22.70
CA CYS A 17 6.28 -18.53 -21.57
C CYS A 17 5.01 -18.45 -20.72
N LEU A 18 4.88 -19.42 -19.81
CA LEU A 18 3.78 -19.56 -18.87
C LEU A 18 3.68 -18.22 -18.18
N LYS A 19 2.60 -17.49 -18.46
CA LYS A 19 2.39 -16.16 -17.89
C LYS A 19 2.55 -16.30 -16.37
N PRO A 20 3.51 -15.61 -15.75
CA PRO A 20 3.75 -15.78 -14.33
C PRO A 20 2.50 -15.38 -13.56
N HIS A 21 2.12 -16.19 -12.58
CA HIS A 21 1.03 -15.85 -11.68
C HIS A 21 1.50 -14.77 -10.72
N VAL A 22 0.82 -13.63 -10.73
CA VAL A 22 1.10 -12.52 -9.81
C VAL A 22 0.07 -12.55 -8.69
N VAL A 23 0.53 -12.81 -7.46
CA VAL A 23 -0.31 -12.76 -6.25
C VAL A 23 0.01 -11.47 -5.50
N PHE A 24 -0.98 -10.60 -5.36
CA PHE A 24 -0.84 -9.35 -4.60
C PHE A 24 -1.53 -9.48 -3.25
N VAL A 25 -0.76 -9.38 -2.17
CA VAL A 25 -1.27 -9.43 -0.78
C VAL A 25 -1.25 -8.03 -0.19
N LEU A 26 -2.42 -7.54 0.23
CA LEU A 26 -2.59 -6.24 0.86
C LEU A 26 -3.15 -6.40 2.27
N ALA A 27 -2.41 -5.93 3.27
CA ALA A 27 -2.89 -5.82 4.65
C ALA A 27 -3.33 -4.37 4.95
N ASP A 28 -4.47 -4.22 5.60
CA ASP A 28 -4.98 -2.93 6.08
C ASP A 28 -4.37 -2.58 7.44
N ASP A 29 -4.25 -1.28 7.75
CA ASP A 29 -3.64 -0.75 8.98
C ASP A 29 -2.27 -1.34 9.34
N PHE A 30 -1.49 -1.72 8.32
CA PHE A 30 -0.20 -2.38 8.50
C PHE A 30 0.95 -1.38 8.65
N GLY A 31 1.46 -1.25 9.87
CA GLY A 31 2.54 -0.37 10.26
C GLY A 31 3.93 -0.85 9.85
N TRP A 32 4.91 0.04 9.99
CA TRP A 32 6.31 -0.26 9.69
C TRP A 32 6.90 -1.31 10.65
N TYR A 33 6.57 -1.22 11.93
CA TYR A 33 7.12 -2.07 12.99
C TYR A 33 6.26 -3.31 13.30
N ASP A 34 5.34 -3.70 12.42
CA ASP A 34 4.44 -4.86 12.63
C ASP A 34 5.01 -6.19 12.10
N VAL A 35 6.27 -6.19 11.67
CA VAL A 35 6.98 -7.34 11.06
C VAL A 35 8.27 -7.64 11.77
N GLY A 36 8.53 -8.93 11.99
CA GLY A 36 9.75 -9.42 12.65
C GLY A 36 11.02 -8.94 11.95
N TYR A 37 11.00 -8.85 10.62
CA TYR A 37 12.14 -8.38 9.83
C TYR A 37 12.44 -6.86 9.92
N HIS A 38 11.59 -6.08 10.60
CA HIS A 38 11.86 -4.68 11.02
C HIS A 38 12.10 -4.57 12.53
N GLY A 39 12.28 -5.70 13.22
CA GLY A 39 12.53 -5.75 14.66
C GLY A 39 11.28 -5.81 15.54
N SER A 40 10.09 -6.07 14.98
CA SER A 40 8.87 -6.19 15.76
C SER A 40 8.95 -7.26 16.86
N GLU A 41 8.22 -7.06 17.95
CA GLU A 41 7.93 -8.12 18.93
C GLU A 41 7.02 -9.21 18.33
N ILE A 42 6.21 -8.85 17.32
CA ILE A 42 5.30 -9.77 16.64
C ILE A 42 6.10 -10.72 15.75
N ARG A 43 6.03 -12.01 16.05
CA ARG A 43 6.71 -13.05 15.28
C ARG A 43 5.98 -13.33 13.97
N THR A 44 6.59 -12.99 12.84
CA THR A 44 6.01 -13.16 11.50
C THR A 44 6.84 -14.11 10.62
N PRO A 45 7.02 -15.40 10.99
CA PRO A 45 7.99 -16.28 10.35
C PRO A 45 7.76 -16.51 8.85
N ASN A 46 6.50 -16.46 8.39
CA ASN A 46 6.19 -16.60 6.96
C ASN A 46 6.55 -15.33 6.16
N LEU A 47 6.31 -14.13 6.73
CA LEU A 47 6.71 -12.88 6.11
C LEU A 47 8.23 -12.70 6.12
N ASP A 48 8.90 -13.14 7.19
CA ASP A 48 10.35 -13.08 7.30
C ASP A 48 11.02 -13.95 6.21
N LYS A 49 10.51 -15.18 5.99
CA LYS A 49 10.94 -16.05 4.89
C LYS A 49 10.70 -15.43 3.50
N LEU A 50 9.53 -14.85 3.27
CA LEU A 50 9.21 -14.16 2.01
C LEU A 50 10.14 -12.97 1.78
N SER A 51 10.47 -12.23 2.84
CA SER A 51 11.39 -11.09 2.78
C SER A 51 12.83 -11.50 2.47
N ALA A 52 13.28 -12.64 3.00
CA ALA A 52 14.64 -13.16 2.80
C ALA A 52 14.84 -13.76 1.40
N GLY A 53 13.79 -14.32 0.80
CA GLY A 53 13.83 -14.90 -0.55
C GLY A 53 13.44 -13.94 -1.68
N GLY A 54 13.21 -12.66 -1.38
CA GLY A 54 12.70 -11.68 -2.35
C GLY A 54 13.33 -10.31 -2.20
N VAL A 55 12.72 -9.31 -2.85
CA VAL A 55 13.13 -7.91 -2.75
C VAL A 55 12.27 -7.18 -1.72
N ARG A 56 12.93 -6.42 -0.84
CA ARG A 56 12.29 -5.55 0.16
C ARG A 56 12.33 -4.09 -0.29
N LEU A 57 11.20 -3.41 -0.15
CA LEU A 57 11.10 -1.97 -0.38
C LEU A 57 11.17 -1.26 0.97
N GLU A 58 12.30 -0.62 1.27
CA GLU A 58 12.50 0.03 2.57
C GLU A 58 11.91 1.46 2.64
N ASN A 59 11.56 2.05 1.49
CA ASN A 59 11.03 3.41 1.41
C ASN A 59 9.78 3.43 0.52
N TYR A 60 8.62 3.16 1.13
CA TYR A 60 7.30 3.27 0.48
C TYR A 60 6.39 4.21 1.26
N TYR A 61 5.57 4.97 0.55
CA TYR A 61 4.65 5.95 1.15
C TYR A 61 3.22 5.66 0.72
N VAL A 62 2.29 5.82 1.66
CA VAL A 62 0.86 5.60 1.45
C VAL A 62 0.06 6.81 1.89
N GLN A 63 -1.19 6.89 1.44
CA GLN A 63 -2.13 7.87 1.98
C GLN A 63 -2.58 7.46 3.38
N PRO A 64 -2.87 8.41 4.28
CA PRO A 64 -3.27 8.13 5.66
C PRO A 64 -4.70 7.56 5.79
N LEU A 65 -5.29 7.10 4.68
CA LEU A 65 -6.67 6.62 4.59
C LEU A 65 -6.76 5.44 3.63
N CYS A 66 -7.59 4.45 3.97
CA CYS A 66 -7.75 3.19 3.23
C CYS A 66 -8.25 3.40 1.78
N THR A 67 -9.26 4.26 1.59
CA THR A 67 -9.86 4.51 0.27
C THR A 67 -8.87 5.14 -0.71
N PRO A 68 -8.21 6.28 -0.41
CA PRO A 68 -7.26 6.86 -1.35
C PRO A 68 -6.01 5.99 -1.53
N SER A 69 -5.56 5.25 -0.51
CA SER A 69 -4.44 4.31 -0.64
C SER A 69 -4.75 3.18 -1.64
N ARG A 70 -5.91 2.51 -1.49
CA ARG A 70 -6.35 1.45 -2.41
C ARG A 70 -6.59 1.97 -3.83
N ASN A 71 -7.15 3.16 -3.98
CA ASN A 71 -7.36 3.76 -5.30
C ASN A 71 -6.03 4.06 -6.01
N GLN A 72 -5.04 4.58 -5.29
CA GLN A 72 -3.71 4.84 -5.86
C GLN A 72 -3.05 3.54 -6.32
N LEU A 73 -3.16 2.48 -5.52
CA LEU A 73 -2.64 1.16 -5.89
C LEU A 73 -3.32 0.60 -7.15
N MET A 74 -4.65 0.62 -7.22
CA MET A 74 -5.40 -0.01 -8.32
C MET A 74 -5.31 0.77 -9.65
N THR A 75 -5.17 2.09 -9.57
CA THR A 75 -5.15 2.96 -10.76
C THR A 75 -3.74 3.39 -11.18
N GLY A 76 -2.74 3.24 -10.31
CA GLY A 76 -1.40 3.79 -10.51
C GLY A 76 -1.36 5.32 -10.58
N ARG A 77 -2.44 6.01 -10.16
CA ARG A 77 -2.56 7.47 -10.23
C ARG A 77 -2.62 8.07 -8.85
N TYR A 78 -1.94 9.20 -8.66
CA TYR A 78 -2.03 9.97 -7.43
C TYR A 78 -3.47 10.41 -7.15
N GLN A 79 -3.85 10.47 -5.87
CA GLN A 79 -5.22 10.79 -5.45
C GLN A 79 -5.74 12.11 -6.01
N VAL A 80 -4.88 13.12 -6.20
CA VAL A 80 -5.30 14.42 -6.78
C VAL A 80 -5.82 14.27 -8.21
N ARG A 81 -5.39 13.21 -8.92
CA ARG A 81 -5.83 12.87 -10.28
C ARG A 81 -6.96 11.83 -10.30
N SER A 82 -7.27 11.21 -9.16
CA SER A 82 -8.39 10.28 -9.01
C SER A 82 -9.57 11.07 -8.43
N SER A 83 -10.73 10.98 -9.05
CA SER A 83 -11.94 11.76 -8.70
C SER A 83 -12.54 11.44 -7.32
N ARG A 84 -11.80 10.77 -6.42
CA ARG A 84 -12.25 10.30 -5.11
C ARG A 84 -11.43 10.96 -3.99
N LEU A 85 -11.67 12.25 -3.78
CA LEU A 85 -11.24 12.96 -2.56
C LEU A 85 -12.09 12.42 -1.41
N HIS A 86 -11.52 11.56 -0.58
CA HIS A 86 -12.21 11.07 0.61
C HIS A 86 -12.30 12.20 1.64
N ARG A 87 -13.52 12.72 1.83
CA ARG A 87 -13.93 13.82 2.72
C ARG A 87 -13.23 15.18 2.45
N PRO A 88 -13.98 16.26 2.22
CA PRO A 88 -13.40 17.59 2.41
C PRO A 88 -12.88 17.66 3.86
N VAL A 89 -11.60 18.01 4.01
CA VAL A 89 -10.98 18.27 5.32
C VAL A 89 -11.70 19.44 6.02
N VAL A 90 -12.38 20.29 5.24
CA VAL A 90 -13.39 21.23 5.74
C VAL A 90 -14.67 20.46 6.02
N GLN A 91 -14.92 20.16 7.30
CA GLN A 91 -16.22 19.67 7.73
C GLN A 91 -17.28 20.74 7.43
N PRO A 92 -18.49 20.38 6.94
CA PRO A 92 -19.56 21.36 6.66
C PRO A 92 -19.87 22.29 7.86
N TRP A 93 -19.72 21.78 9.08
CA TRP A 93 -19.90 22.52 10.34
C TRP A 93 -18.82 23.59 10.61
N LEU A 94 -17.63 23.47 10.00
CA LEU A 94 -16.56 24.46 10.11
C LEU A 94 -16.77 25.63 9.13
N GLN A 95 -17.40 25.37 7.97
CA GLN A 95 -17.76 26.42 7.01
C GLN A 95 -18.82 27.38 7.60
N GLN A 96 -19.84 26.82 8.28
CA GLN A 96 -20.86 27.63 8.98
C GLN A 96 -20.26 28.58 10.04
N ARG A 97 -19.14 28.20 10.70
CA ARG A 97 -18.47 29.10 11.65
C ARG A 97 -17.69 30.23 10.98
N ILE A 98 -17.16 30.03 9.78
CA ILE A 98 -16.48 31.09 9.02
C ILE A 98 -17.51 32.07 8.46
N ASP A 99 -18.66 31.56 8.02
CA ASP A 99 -19.74 32.40 7.49
C ASP A 99 -20.46 33.19 8.60
N ASN A 100 -20.57 32.64 9.81
CA ASN A 100 -21.17 33.32 10.97
C ASN A 100 -20.24 34.31 11.70
N ASN A 101 -19.00 34.52 11.23
CA ASN A 101 -18.04 35.45 11.84
C ASN A 101 -17.63 36.59 10.90
N ARG A 102 -18.44 36.84 9.87
CA ARG A 102 -18.42 38.09 9.11
C ARG A 102 -19.46 39.04 9.71
N LEU A 103 -18.98 39.91 10.60
CA LEU A 103 -19.59 41.23 10.81
C LEU A 103 -19.64 42.00 9.48
#